data_AF-A0A7C5FF17-F1
#
_entry.id   AF-A0A7C5FF17-F1
#
_cell.length_a   1.000
_cell.length_b   1.000
_cell.length_c   1.000
_cell.angle_alpha   90.00
_cell.angle_beta   90.00
_cell.angle_gamma   90.00
#
_symmetry.space_group_name_H-M   'P 1'
#
loop_
_entity.id
_entity.type
_entity.pdbx_description
1 polymer ?
#
loop_
_entity_poly.entity_id
_entity_poly.type
_entity_poly.pdbx_seq_one_letter_code
_entity_poly.pdbx_strand_id
1 'polypeptide(L)'
;KEIDIPIFFHQPIVFRPLSKIFFKEGYNCGTCKILNILGVIPDGSYGLCGISEFVPKLNFGLAQENSIIDIWNENSILKEIRAGLPNKLDGVCKICIFKSLCLGACLAYNYYLTKNLWSGFWYCQEAKKIGLFPLNRTILKKEDYEENRKIKMGETNLKKIIL
;
A
#
# COMPACT_ATOMS: atom_id res chain seq x y z
N LYS A 1 -26.94 -12.86 -25.09
CA LYS A 1 -27.00 -11.47 -24.57
C LYS A 1 -25.66 -11.22 -23.89
N GLU A 2 -24.75 -10.47 -24.50
CA GLU A 2 -23.55 -10.01 -23.80
C GLU A 2 -23.96 -8.97 -22.77
N ILE A 3 -23.43 -9.11 -21.55
CA ILE A 3 -23.65 -8.17 -20.46
C ILE A 3 -22.36 -7.38 -20.34
N ASP A 4 -22.43 -6.07 -20.54
CA ASP A 4 -21.30 -5.17 -20.36
C ASP A 4 -21.11 -4.90 -18.87
N ILE A 5 -20.20 -5.64 -18.24
CA ILE A 5 -19.85 -5.47 -16.82
C ILE A 5 -18.50 -4.74 -16.76
N PRO A 6 -18.45 -3.50 -16.22
CA PRO A 6 -17.21 -2.77 -16.11
C PRO A 6 -16.25 -3.44 -15.12
N ILE A 7 -15.03 -3.74 -15.58
CA ILE A 7 -13.97 -4.31 -14.75
C ILE A 7 -13.15 -3.19 -14.13
N PHE A 8 -13.04 -3.19 -12.79
CA PHE A 8 -12.23 -2.24 -12.05
C PHE A 8 -11.01 -2.93 -11.44
N PHE A 9 -9.81 -2.49 -11.85
CA PHE A 9 -8.58 -2.96 -11.25
C PHE A 9 -8.18 -2.10 -10.04
N HIS A 10 -7.89 -2.76 -8.93
CA HIS A 10 -7.31 -2.09 -7.76
C HIS A 10 -5.82 -1.78 -8.00
N GLN A 11 -5.56 -0.67 -8.69
CA GLN A 11 -4.20 -0.23 -9.00
C GLN A 11 -3.74 0.90 -8.05
N PRO A 12 -2.50 0.87 -7.53
CA PRO A 12 -1.96 1.96 -6.72
C PRO A 12 -1.99 3.29 -7.46
N ILE A 13 -2.16 4.39 -6.71
CA ILE A 13 -2.30 5.74 -7.27
C ILE A 13 -1.13 6.14 -8.17
N VAL A 14 0.08 5.63 -7.90
CA VAL A 14 1.29 5.91 -8.70
C VAL A 14 1.19 5.41 -10.13
N PHE A 15 0.29 4.49 -10.46
CA PHE A 15 0.09 4.03 -11.84
C PHE A 15 -1.14 4.64 -12.51
N ARG A 16 -1.95 5.42 -11.78
CA ARG A 16 -3.16 6.05 -12.33
C ARG A 16 -2.79 7.30 -13.17
N PRO A 17 -3.53 7.61 -14.25
CA PRO A 17 -3.33 8.87 -14.96
C PRO A 17 -3.65 10.07 -14.06
N LEU A 18 -2.97 11.20 -14.26
CA LEU A 18 -3.13 12.39 -13.41
C LEU A 18 -4.57 12.92 -13.41
N SER A 19 -5.26 12.80 -14.56
CA SER A 19 -6.68 13.12 -14.66
C SER A 19 -7.48 12.38 -13.59
N LYS A 20 -7.33 11.06 -13.45
CA LYS A 20 -8.03 10.27 -12.42
C LYS A 20 -7.59 10.57 -10.98
N ILE A 21 -6.40 11.15 -10.77
CA ILE A 21 -5.90 11.50 -9.43
C ILE A 21 -6.50 12.82 -8.95
N PHE A 22 -6.66 13.80 -9.84
CA PHE A 22 -7.02 15.17 -9.51
C PHE A 22 -8.42 15.60 -9.95
N PHE A 23 -9.19 14.75 -10.64
CA PHE A 23 -10.54 15.10 -11.07
C PHE A 23 -11.50 15.26 -9.87
N LYS A 24 -12.23 16.38 -9.81
CA LYS A 24 -13.19 16.70 -8.74
C LYS A 24 -14.33 15.68 -8.58
N GLU A 25 -14.74 15.05 -9.68
CA GLU A 25 -15.77 13.99 -9.70
C GLU A 25 -15.15 12.58 -9.71
N GLY A 26 -13.81 12.51 -9.80
CA GLY A 26 -13.06 11.27 -9.78
C GLY A 26 -13.09 10.70 -8.38
N TYR A 27 -13.96 9.71 -8.17
CA TYR A 27 -13.97 8.95 -6.93
C TYR A 27 -12.54 8.63 -6.49
N ASN A 28 -12.15 9.14 -5.32
CA ASN A 28 -11.00 8.64 -4.56
C ASN A 28 -11.25 7.20 -4.04
N CYS A 29 -12.12 6.47 -4.74
CA CYS A 29 -12.50 5.08 -4.56
C CYS A 29 -11.27 4.21 -4.82
N GLY A 30 -11.11 3.20 -3.96
CA GLY A 30 -9.94 2.33 -3.95
C GLY A 30 -8.69 3.01 -3.39
N THR A 31 -8.82 3.99 -2.49
CA THR A 31 -7.74 4.38 -1.57
C THR A 31 -8.09 3.91 -0.16
N CYS A 32 -7.15 3.25 0.51
CA CYS A 32 -7.34 2.77 1.87
C CYS A 32 -7.45 3.96 2.83
N LYS A 33 -8.51 4.00 3.64
CA LYS A 33 -8.72 5.02 4.67
C LYS A 33 -8.16 4.58 6.02
N ILE A 34 -6.96 4.00 6.02
CA ILE A 34 -6.34 3.36 7.20
C ILE A 34 -6.27 4.26 8.45
N LEU A 35 -6.17 5.58 8.26
CA LEU A 35 -6.13 6.55 9.36
C LEU A 35 -7.51 6.82 10.00
N ASN A 36 -8.59 6.49 9.30
CA ASN A 36 -9.97 6.83 9.63
C ASN A 36 -10.91 5.62 9.51
N ILE A 37 -10.38 4.40 9.70
CA ILE A 37 -11.16 3.17 9.62
C ILE A 37 -10.87 2.27 10.81
N LEU A 38 -11.93 1.69 11.34
CA LEU A 38 -11.92 0.60 12.31
C LEU A 38 -12.94 -0.43 11.80
N GLY A 39 -12.50 -1.66 11.61
CA GLY A 39 -13.38 -2.75 11.19
C GLY A 39 -14.10 -3.37 12.38
N VAL A 40 -15.30 -3.87 12.15
CA VAL A 40 -16.01 -4.80 13.04
C VAL A 40 -16.19 -6.09 12.25
N ILE A 41 -15.67 -7.20 12.77
CA ILE A 41 -15.75 -8.54 12.13
C ILE A 41 -16.91 -9.35 12.73
N PRO A 42 -17.35 -10.47 12.10
CA PRO A 42 -18.62 -11.14 12.44
C PRO A 42 -18.76 -11.63 13.89
N ASP A 43 -17.64 -11.92 14.57
CA ASP A 43 -17.60 -12.31 15.98
C ASP A 43 -17.80 -11.11 16.94
N GLY A 44 -17.99 -9.90 16.41
CA GLY A 44 -18.10 -8.66 17.18
C GLY A 44 -16.75 -8.08 17.60
N SER A 45 -15.63 -8.62 17.12
CA SER A 45 -14.31 -8.04 17.39
C SER A 45 -14.07 -6.78 16.57
N TYR A 46 -13.39 -5.80 17.18
CA TYR A 46 -12.79 -4.68 16.48
C TYR A 46 -11.47 -5.10 15.82
N GLY A 47 -11.17 -4.54 14.66
CA GLY A 47 -9.90 -4.78 13.99
C GLY A 47 -9.46 -3.63 13.12
N LEU A 48 -8.24 -3.71 12.60
CA LEU A 48 -7.68 -2.67 11.73
C LEU A 48 -8.53 -2.44 10.47
N CYS A 49 -9.03 -3.53 9.89
CA CYS A 49 -10.04 -3.60 8.84
C CYS A 49 -10.51 -5.07 8.78
N GLY A 50 -11.20 -5.50 7.72
CA GLY A 50 -11.62 -6.91 7.57
C GLY A 50 -10.48 -7.95 7.59
N ILE A 51 -9.21 -7.54 7.47
CA ILE A 51 -8.07 -8.45 7.59
C ILE A 51 -7.94 -9.10 8.97
N SER A 52 -8.51 -8.49 10.01
CA SER A 52 -8.34 -8.93 11.41
C SER A 52 -8.91 -10.32 11.65
N GLU A 53 -9.85 -10.76 10.81
CA GLU A 53 -10.37 -12.14 10.79
C GLU A 53 -9.25 -13.16 10.56
N PHE A 54 -8.28 -12.83 9.71
CA PHE A 54 -7.16 -13.72 9.35
C PHE A 54 -5.86 -13.39 10.09
N VAL A 55 -5.78 -12.20 10.69
CA VAL A 55 -4.58 -11.70 11.37
C VAL A 55 -4.94 -11.29 12.79
N PRO A 56 -4.86 -12.23 13.77
CA PRO A 56 -5.24 -11.97 15.15
C PRO A 56 -4.49 -10.79 15.80
N LYS A 57 -3.25 -10.53 15.37
CA LYS A 57 -2.46 -9.39 15.86
C LYS A 57 -3.01 -8.01 15.43
N LEU A 58 -3.95 -7.99 14.49
CA LEU A 58 -4.67 -6.79 14.04
C LEU A 58 -6.13 -6.77 14.55
N ASN A 59 -6.49 -7.68 15.46
CA ASN A 59 -7.71 -7.65 16.25
C ASN A 59 -7.42 -6.86 17.55
N PHE A 60 -8.34 -5.98 17.94
CA PHE A 60 -8.16 -5.03 19.02
C PHE A 60 -9.10 -5.26 20.22
N GLY A 61 -9.87 -6.34 20.21
CA GLY A 61 -10.79 -6.69 21.30
C GLY A 61 -12.24 -6.81 20.86
N LEU A 62 -13.11 -7.22 21.76
CA LEU A 62 -14.53 -7.48 21.51
C LEU A 62 -15.40 -6.26 21.79
N ALA A 63 -16.38 -5.98 20.94
CA ALA A 63 -17.31 -4.85 21.11
C ALA A 63 -18.14 -4.92 22.39
N GLN A 64 -18.42 -6.13 22.88
CA GLN A 64 -19.13 -6.36 24.13
C GLN A 64 -18.31 -6.03 25.39
N GLU A 65 -16.98 -6.04 25.29
CA GLU A 65 -16.08 -5.91 26.45
C GLU A 65 -15.24 -4.63 26.41
N ASN A 66 -14.98 -4.11 25.22
CA ASN A 66 -14.05 -3.01 25.01
C ASN A 66 -14.77 -1.78 24.44
N SER A 67 -14.48 -0.62 25.03
CA SER A 67 -14.95 0.67 24.51
C SER A 67 -14.30 0.97 23.16
N ILE A 68 -15.12 1.29 22.16
CA ILE A 68 -14.65 1.72 20.84
C ILE A 68 -13.80 3.00 20.94
N ILE A 69 -14.14 3.91 21.86
CA ILE A 69 -13.44 5.17 22.08
C ILE A 69 -12.03 4.88 22.61
N ASP A 70 -11.93 3.95 23.56
CA ASP A 70 -10.65 3.59 24.18
C ASP A 70 -9.77 2.86 23.16
N ILE A 71 -10.33 1.91 22.40
CA ILE A 71 -9.58 1.27 21.31
C ILE A 71 -9.11 2.30 20.29
N TRP A 72 -10.01 3.17 19.83
CA TRP A 72 -9.70 4.16 18.81
C TRP A 72 -8.58 5.10 19.26
N ASN A 73 -8.61 5.57 20.51
CA ASN A 73 -7.66 6.56 21.01
C ASN A 73 -6.38 5.94 21.56
N GLU A 74 -6.48 4.80 22.26
CA GLU A 74 -5.40 4.26 23.10
C GLU A 74 -4.65 3.07 22.49
N ASN A 75 -5.23 2.37 21.51
CA ASN A 75 -4.59 1.19 20.93
C ASN A 75 -3.19 1.51 20.36
N SER A 76 -2.19 0.75 20.78
CA SER A 76 -0.78 0.98 20.45
C SER A 76 -0.50 0.89 18.95
N ILE A 77 -1.11 -0.07 18.25
CA ILE A 77 -0.94 -0.25 16.80
C ILE A 77 -1.56 0.92 16.04
N LEU A 78 -2.76 1.37 16.42
CA LEU A 78 -3.40 2.54 15.80
C LEU A 78 -2.57 3.81 16.01
N LYS A 79 -2.05 4.03 17.23
CA LYS A 79 -1.12 5.13 17.52
C LYS A 79 0.15 5.03 16.67
N GLU A 80 0.74 3.84 16.55
CA GLU A 80 1.94 3.61 15.75
C GLU A 80 1.70 3.94 14.26
N ILE A 81 0.58 3.50 13.72
CA ILE A 81 0.16 3.76 12.33
C ILE A 81 -0.02 5.25 12.08
N ARG A 82 -0.75 5.95 12.97
CA ARG A 82 -1.00 7.40 12.85
C ARG A 82 0.28 8.23 12.96
N ALA A 83 1.19 7.83 13.84
CA ALA A 83 2.48 8.52 14.00
C ALA A 83 3.47 8.19 12.87
N GLY A 84 3.39 6.99 12.30
CA GLY A 84 4.36 6.51 11.31
C GLY A 84 4.02 6.87 9.87
N LEU A 85 2.76 6.86 9.48
CA LEU A 85 2.37 7.14 8.10
C LEU A 85 2.45 8.63 7.75
N PRO A 86 2.83 8.97 6.49
CA PRO A 86 3.41 8.10 5.46
C PRO A 86 4.95 7.96 5.56
N ASN A 87 5.57 8.57 6.58
CA ASN A 87 7.01 8.82 6.62
C ASN A 87 7.86 7.58 6.91
N LYS A 88 7.33 6.62 7.66
CA LYS A 88 8.02 5.36 7.98
C LYS A 88 7.97 4.33 6.86
N LEU A 89 7.26 4.57 5.77
CA LEU A 89 7.19 3.62 4.65
C LEU A 89 8.57 3.34 4.05
N ASP A 90 8.87 2.07 3.83
CA ASP A 90 10.13 1.56 3.28
C ASP A 90 10.04 1.25 1.77
N GLY A 91 11.17 0.79 1.22
CA GLY A 91 11.27 0.36 -0.17
C GLY A 91 10.99 1.47 -1.17
N VAL A 92 10.35 1.13 -2.29
CA VAL A 92 9.95 2.12 -3.31
C VAL A 92 8.92 3.13 -2.78
N CYS A 93 8.12 2.75 -1.78
CA CYS A 93 7.12 3.64 -1.19
C CYS A 93 7.78 4.84 -0.48
N LYS A 94 8.96 4.65 0.11
CA LYS A 94 9.75 5.72 0.76
C LYS A 94 10.01 6.92 -0.15
N ILE A 95 10.32 6.64 -1.42
CA ILE A 95 10.74 7.62 -2.44
C ILE A 95 9.59 8.08 -3.35
N CYS A 96 8.38 7.56 -3.18
CA CYS A 96 7.25 7.90 -4.04
C CYS A 96 6.61 9.24 -3.64
N ILE A 97 6.40 10.14 -4.60
CA ILE A 97 5.78 11.46 -4.34
C ILE A 97 4.30 11.35 -3.93
N PHE A 98 3.65 10.25 -4.27
CA PHE A 98 2.23 10.01 -3.95
C PHE A 98 2.00 9.30 -2.61
N LYS A 99 3.05 9.06 -1.81
CA LYS A 99 2.94 8.25 -0.57
C LYS A 99 1.94 8.82 0.44
N SER A 100 1.77 10.13 0.51
CA SER A 100 0.79 10.78 1.39
C SER A 100 -0.66 10.57 0.97
N LEU A 101 -0.92 10.34 -0.32
CA LEU A 101 -2.25 10.00 -0.84
C LEU A 101 -2.51 8.49 -0.83
N CYS A 102 -1.45 7.70 -1.08
CA CYS A 102 -1.52 6.24 -1.21
C CYS A 102 -1.51 5.51 0.14
N LEU A 103 -0.76 6.04 1.11
CA LEU A 103 -0.53 5.45 2.44
C LEU A 103 0.02 4.01 2.40
N GLY A 104 0.79 3.66 1.36
CA GLY A 104 1.44 2.35 1.22
C GLY A 104 0.56 1.23 0.63
N ALA A 105 -0.57 1.58 -0.01
CA ALA A 105 -1.53 0.70 -0.71
C ALA A 105 -1.81 -0.65 -0.02
N CYS A 106 -2.55 -0.61 1.09
CA CYS A 106 -2.89 -1.71 2.01
C CYS A 106 -1.77 -2.11 2.98
N LEU A 107 -1.64 -1.30 4.04
CA LEU A 107 -0.73 -1.54 5.17
C LEU A 107 -0.97 -2.90 5.85
N ALA A 108 -2.24 -3.30 5.95
CA ALA A 108 -2.66 -4.60 6.45
C ALA A 108 -2.06 -5.75 5.64
N TYR A 109 -2.08 -5.64 4.31
CA TYR A 109 -1.55 -6.67 3.42
C TYR A 109 -0.01 -6.72 3.48
N ASN A 110 0.64 -5.55 3.57
CA ASN A 110 2.08 -5.45 3.79
C ASN A 110 2.49 -6.20 5.07
N TYR A 111 1.75 -5.98 6.15
CA TYR A 111 1.97 -6.68 7.41
C TYR A 111 1.70 -8.18 7.30
N TYR A 112 0.62 -8.59 6.63
CA TYR A 112 0.30 -10.00 6.43
C TYR A 112 1.45 -10.76 5.76
N LEU A 113 1.99 -10.20 4.66
CA LEU A 113 3.05 -10.80 3.86
C LEU A 113 4.42 -10.78 4.55
N THR A 114 4.80 -9.64 5.14
CA THR A 114 6.19 -9.41 5.57
C THR A 114 6.37 -9.38 7.08
N LYS A 115 5.27 -9.38 7.84
CA LYS A 115 5.23 -9.08 9.28
C LYS A 115 5.80 -7.70 9.65
N ASN A 116 5.93 -6.81 8.66
CA ASN A 116 6.36 -5.42 8.83
C ASN A 116 5.31 -4.47 8.21
N LEU A 117 4.68 -3.64 9.06
CA LEU A 117 3.70 -2.63 8.64
C LEU A 117 4.31 -1.67 7.62
N TRP A 118 5.58 -1.34 7.80
CA TRP A 118 6.28 -0.30 7.07
C TRP A 118 6.82 -0.74 5.72
N SER A 119 6.76 -2.04 5.42
CA SER A 119 7.26 -2.58 4.15
C SER A 119 6.59 -1.92 2.94
N GLY A 120 7.37 -1.76 1.87
CA GLY A 120 6.85 -1.23 0.62
C GLY A 120 5.83 -2.18 0.00
N PHE A 121 4.77 -1.62 -0.60
CA PHE A 121 3.70 -2.43 -1.23
C PHE A 121 4.28 -3.37 -2.29
N TRP A 122 3.96 -4.67 -2.17
CA TRP A 122 4.51 -5.72 -3.03
C TRP A 122 4.40 -5.40 -4.52
N TYR A 123 3.25 -4.89 -4.98
CA TYR A 123 3.01 -4.56 -6.38
C TYR A 123 4.01 -3.50 -6.85
N CYS A 124 4.20 -2.45 -6.05
CA CYS A 124 5.10 -1.36 -6.38
C CYS A 124 6.56 -1.83 -6.37
N GLN A 125 6.92 -2.68 -5.41
CA GLN A 125 8.26 -3.25 -5.29
C GLN A 125 8.58 -4.12 -6.51
N GLU A 126 7.66 -5.00 -6.90
CA GLU A 126 7.83 -5.86 -8.07
C GLU A 126 7.88 -5.04 -9.36
N ALA A 127 6.98 -4.05 -9.52
CA ALA A 127 7.03 -3.12 -10.64
C ALA A 127 8.38 -2.39 -10.73
N LYS A 128 8.98 -1.99 -9.61
CA LYS A 128 10.33 -1.40 -9.60
C LYS A 128 11.38 -2.43 -10.00
N LYS A 129 11.27 -3.67 -9.52
CA LYS A 129 12.18 -4.77 -9.86
C LYS A 129 12.20 -5.03 -11.37
N ILE A 130 11.05 -5.10 -12.01
CA ILE A 130 10.92 -5.35 -13.46
C ILE A 130 10.96 -4.08 -14.33
N GLY A 131 11.23 -2.90 -13.74
CA GLY A 131 11.41 -1.66 -14.49
C GLY A 131 10.13 -0.97 -14.98
N LEU A 132 8.96 -1.35 -14.46
CA LEU A 132 7.65 -0.75 -14.78
C LEU A 132 7.20 0.34 -13.79
N PHE A 133 7.94 0.58 -12.71
CA PHE A 133 7.58 1.63 -11.76
C PHE A 133 7.79 3.03 -12.37
N PRO A 134 6.81 3.96 -12.29
CA PRO A 134 6.95 5.30 -12.87
C PRO A 134 7.94 6.17 -12.10
N LEU A 135 9.14 6.36 -12.65
CA LEU A 135 10.25 7.02 -11.96
C LEU A 135 10.09 8.53 -11.89
N ASN A 136 9.39 9.12 -12.86
CA ASN A 136 8.95 10.51 -12.83
C ASN A 136 7.96 10.80 -11.68
N ARG A 137 7.60 9.78 -10.89
CA ARG A 137 6.78 9.88 -9.67
C ARG A 137 7.59 9.55 -8.41
N THR A 138 8.92 9.73 -8.47
CA THR A 138 9.83 9.58 -7.35
C THR A 138 10.60 10.87 -7.07
N ILE A 139 11.16 11.00 -5.87
CA ILE A 139 12.05 12.11 -5.49
C ILE A 139 13.52 11.91 -5.91
N LEU A 140 13.83 10.80 -6.59
CA LEU A 140 15.20 10.52 -7.05
C LEU A 140 15.59 11.45 -8.20
N LYS A 141 16.87 11.84 -8.27
CA LYS A 141 17.39 12.60 -9.40
C LYS A 141 17.63 11.68 -10.59
N LYS A 142 17.72 12.27 -11.78
CA LYS A 142 17.94 11.52 -13.04
C LYS A 142 19.28 10.78 -13.02
N GLU A 143 20.31 11.36 -12.40
CA GLU A 143 21.61 10.72 -12.18
C GLU A 143 21.51 9.45 -11.33
N ASP A 144 20.80 9.52 -10.19
CA ASP A 144 20.55 8.38 -9.30
C ASP A 144 19.83 7.23 -10.02
N TYR A 145 19.09 7.54 -11.08
CA TYR A 145 18.36 6.54 -11.87
C TYR A 145 19.24 5.82 -12.91
N GLU A 146 20.11 6.54 -13.62
CA GLU A 146 20.95 5.94 -14.67
C GLU A 146 21.97 4.96 -14.09
N GLU A 147 22.50 5.23 -12.90
CA GLU A 147 23.36 4.30 -12.16
C GLU A 147 22.61 3.01 -11.82
N ASN A 148 21.39 3.11 -11.28
CA ASN A 148 20.53 1.96 -10.98
C ASN A 148 20.11 1.16 -12.23
N ARG A 149 19.93 1.81 -13.38
CA ARG A 149 19.59 1.15 -14.66
C ARG A 149 20.81 0.43 -15.26
N LYS A 150 22.00 1.02 -15.19
CA LYS A 150 23.26 0.41 -15.66
C LYS A 150 23.63 -0.81 -14.83
N ILE A 151 23.44 -0.78 -13.52
CA ILE A 151 23.65 -1.95 -12.63
C ILE A 151 22.74 -3.12 -13.06
N LYS A 152 21.44 -2.87 -13.30
CA LYS A 152 20.51 -3.91 -13.76
C LYS A 152 20.80 -4.44 -15.17
N MET A 153 21.17 -3.57 -16.11
CA MET A 153 21.57 -4.02 -17.46
C MET A 153 22.91 -4.80 -17.45
N GLY A 154 23.80 -4.52 -16.49
CA GLY A 154 25.02 -5.29 -16.26
C GLY A 154 24.77 -6.69 -15.70
N GLU A 155 23.74 -6.86 -14.85
CA GLU A 155 23.33 -8.17 -14.32
C GLU A 155 22.52 -9.01 -15.34
N THR A 156 21.90 -8.38 -16.34
CA THR A 156 21.11 -9.09 -17.37
C THR A 156 21.98 -9.67 -18.49
N ASN A 157 23.31 -9.60 -18.39
CA ASN A 157 24.25 -10.08 -19.41
C ASN A 157 24.96 -11.39 -19.04
N LEU A 158 24.28 -12.30 -18.34
CA LEU A 158 24.76 -13.67 -18.15
C LEU A 158 23.68 -14.71 -18.50
N LYS A 159 23.90 -15.27 -19.71
CA LYS A 159 23.41 -16.52 -20.29
C LYS A 159 22.18 -16.43 -21.20
N LYS A 160 22.49 -16.40 -22.50
CA LYS A 160 22.01 -17.34 -23.53
C LYS A 160 20.82 -18.19 -23.09
N ILE A 161 19.66 -17.93 -23.67
CA ILE A 161 18.81 -19.00 -24.19
C ILE A 161 18.64 -18.72 -25.69
N ILE A 162 19.69 -19.11 -26.42
CA ILE A 162 19.52 -19.70 -27.74
C ILE A 162 19.34 -21.18 -27.42
N LEU A 163 18.11 -21.64 -27.54
CA LEU A 163 17.64 -22.91 -28.12
C LEU A 163 16.12 -22.96 -27.91
#